data_AF-A0A6G1X0Z1-F1
#
_entry.id   AF-A0A6G1X0Z1-F1
#
_cell.length_a   1.000
_cell.length_b   1.000
_cell.length_c   1.000
_cell.angle_alpha   90.00
_cell.angle_beta   90.00
_cell.angle_gamma   90.00
#
_symmetry.space_group_name_H-M   'P 1'
#
loop_
_entity.id
_entity.type
_entity.pdbx_description
1 polymer ?
#
loop_
_entity_poly.entity_id
_entity_poly.type
_entity_poly.pdbx_seq_one_letter_code
_entity_poly.pdbx_strand_id
1 'polypeptide(L)'
;MKISKVKVENYGCLRKVELELGDLAIIIGKNGSGKSFFLEALNKFFGEFSPIGGGVPLGSNDYLWFNRDTRNPIKFTFTLSLSDEEISDVFPLPQHVLRIIKKKGYQEFYKLEICRIIDIRGGWRTESIKWAGLHLIKDDKIITPDEINKFLQAEVKITNYELYFFAPGYSHTNIGGDRLLIDILKKIAYFSSPQIDFLVATRAIPSSTETSGLNFREWAKEKGYRLNERPPKPEEAPQIVPLITADILQKITTSMTNKIKGRFRLIPATRNIKSTPGVRTSFIDPTILDSLRTISISTVRADEIKWDQFRQEVEGFFLKKLEPNPNQLLIRDYDLRLPASHIGGGEQEILQIRHLIEEDLMMGIEEPENHFHPELARTFFKFFKTISKKKSNYNCNS
;
A
#
# COMPACT_ATOMS: atom_id res chain seq x y z
N MET A 1 3.91 -5.20 2.39
CA MET A 1 3.99 -3.74 2.54
C MET A 1 4.42 -3.54 3.97
N LYS A 2 5.39 -2.67 4.22
CA LYS A 2 5.94 -2.48 5.56
C LYS A 2 5.92 -1.00 5.93
N ILE A 3 5.66 -0.68 7.19
CA ILE A 3 5.84 0.69 7.68
C ILE A 3 7.32 0.86 7.98
N SER A 4 7.99 1.76 7.27
CA SER A 4 9.41 2.08 7.51
C SER A 4 9.57 3.26 8.46
N LYS A 5 8.64 4.21 8.40
CA LYS A 5 8.66 5.42 9.21
C LYS A 5 7.26 5.91 9.53
N VAL A 6 7.07 6.38 10.76
CA VAL A 6 5.83 6.97 11.26
C VAL A 6 6.15 8.29 11.92
N LYS A 7 5.39 9.33 11.58
CA LYS A 7 5.40 10.61 12.25
C LYS A 7 3.96 10.99 12.61
N VAL A 8 3.71 11.25 13.88
CA VAL A 8 2.41 11.67 14.41
C VAL A 8 2.58 12.99 15.15
N GLU A 9 1.77 13.97 14.83
CA GLU A 9 1.80 15.31 15.44
C GLU A 9 0.40 15.69 15.92
N ASN A 10 0.34 16.30 17.11
CA ASN A 10 -0.86 16.81 17.76
C ASN A 10 -1.97 15.77 18.05
N TYR A 11 -1.64 14.48 18.22
CA TYR A 11 -2.63 13.41 18.45
C TYR A 11 -2.68 12.94 19.91
N GLY A 12 -3.80 13.14 20.61
CA GLY A 12 -3.98 12.74 22.01
C GLY A 12 -2.91 13.38 22.91
N CYS A 13 -2.06 12.56 23.55
CA CYS A 13 -0.92 13.07 24.31
C CYS A 13 0.37 13.28 23.48
N LEU A 14 0.35 12.94 22.19
CA LEU A 14 1.50 12.99 21.30
C LEU A 14 1.61 14.38 20.65
N ARG A 15 2.48 15.24 21.19
CA ARG A 15 2.80 16.52 20.54
C ARG A 15 3.49 16.30 19.19
N LYS A 16 4.55 15.49 19.19
CA LYS A 16 5.30 15.06 18.01
C LYS A 16 6.05 13.77 18.35
N VAL A 17 5.78 12.71 17.61
CA VAL A 17 6.50 11.43 17.67
C VAL A 17 6.96 11.08 16.27
N GLU A 18 8.21 10.65 16.14
CA GLU A 18 8.81 10.21 14.89
C GLU A 18 9.63 8.95 15.17
N LEU A 19 9.25 7.84 14.54
CA LEU A 19 9.85 6.53 14.77
C LEU A 19 10.12 5.84 13.43
N GLU A 20 11.28 5.19 13.33
CA GLU A 20 11.57 4.23 12.28
C GLU A 20 11.17 2.83 12.78
N LEU A 21 10.47 2.07 11.93
CA LEU A 21 9.96 0.75 12.27
C LEU A 21 10.62 -0.29 11.38
N GLY A 22 11.12 -1.36 12.01
CA GLY A 22 11.60 -2.56 11.31
C GLY A 22 10.51 -3.63 11.20
N ASP A 23 10.91 -4.84 10.81
CA ASP A 23 10.01 -5.99 10.68
C ASP A 23 9.41 -6.45 12.02
N LEU A 24 10.01 -6.04 13.15
CA LEU A 24 9.50 -6.20 14.50
C LEU A 24 9.89 -4.95 15.29
N ALA A 25 8.89 -4.22 15.78
CA ALA A 25 9.09 -3.06 16.65
C ALA A 25 8.46 -3.33 18.01
N ILE A 26 9.22 -3.11 19.09
CA ILE A 26 8.76 -3.27 20.46
C ILE A 26 8.78 -1.89 21.10
N ILE A 27 7.60 -1.40 21.52
CA ILE A 27 7.44 -0.07 22.10
C ILE A 27 7.27 -0.23 23.61
N ILE A 28 8.26 0.19 24.38
CA ILE A 28 8.30 0.09 25.84
C ILE A 28 8.28 1.50 26.45
N GLY A 29 7.54 1.68 27.54
CA GLY A 29 7.42 2.97 28.21
C GLY A 29 6.45 2.90 29.39
N LYS A 30 6.42 3.95 30.22
CA LYS A 30 5.52 4.03 31.39
C LYS A 30 4.04 4.02 30.96
N ASN A 31 3.15 3.65 31.88
CA ASN A 31 1.70 3.82 31.65
C ASN A 31 1.40 5.31 31.41
N GLY A 32 0.51 5.59 30.46
CA GLY A 32 0.20 6.97 30.06
C GLY A 32 1.26 7.67 29.20
N SER A 33 2.35 7.01 28.79
CA SER A 33 3.38 7.63 27.94
C SER A 33 3.00 7.77 26.46
N GLY A 34 1.75 7.47 26.09
CA GLY A 34 1.25 7.58 24.71
C GLY A 34 1.43 6.37 23.81
N LYS A 35 1.85 5.20 24.33
CA LYS A 35 1.98 3.96 23.53
C LYS A 35 0.65 3.55 22.87
N SER A 36 -0.43 3.54 23.65
CA SER A 36 -1.77 3.22 23.16
C SER A 36 -2.24 4.22 22.11
N PHE A 37 -2.03 5.52 22.33
CA PHE A 37 -2.32 6.56 21.34
C PHE A 37 -1.52 6.38 20.05
N PHE A 38 -0.26 5.93 20.14
CA PHE A 38 0.53 5.64 18.95
C PHE A 38 -0.05 4.47 18.16
N LEU A 39 -0.41 3.35 18.82
CA LEU A 39 -1.06 2.22 18.15
C LEU A 39 -2.44 2.57 17.59
N GLU A 40 -3.20 3.40 18.30
CA GLU A 40 -4.49 3.92 17.86
C GLU A 40 -4.33 4.81 16.61
N ALA A 41 -3.29 5.65 16.56
CA ALA A 41 -2.96 6.46 15.38
C ALA A 41 -2.70 5.58 14.15
N LEU A 42 -1.95 4.48 14.29
CA LEU A 42 -1.76 3.50 13.21
C LEU A 42 -3.11 2.93 12.77
N ASN A 43 -3.89 2.39 13.72
CA ASN A 43 -5.18 1.76 13.44
C ASN A 43 -6.16 2.71 12.75
N LYS A 44 -6.24 3.95 13.22
CA LYS A 44 -7.09 5.00 12.67
C LYS A 44 -6.66 5.39 11.26
N PHE A 45 -5.36 5.60 11.02
CA PHE A 45 -4.84 5.95 9.70
C PHE A 45 -5.17 4.89 8.64
N PHE A 46 -4.91 3.61 8.92
CA PHE A 46 -5.15 2.52 7.97
C PHE A 46 -6.62 2.11 7.88
N GLY A 47 -7.37 2.12 8.99
CA GLY A 47 -8.79 1.78 8.99
C GLY A 47 -9.65 2.79 8.23
N GLU A 48 -9.28 4.07 8.30
CA GLU A 48 -9.98 5.19 7.68
C GLU A 48 -9.21 5.75 6.48
N PHE A 49 -8.34 4.95 5.86
CA PHE A 49 -7.54 5.36 4.72
C PHE A 49 -8.42 5.71 3.51
N SER A 50 -8.19 6.90 2.96
CA SER A 50 -8.66 7.34 1.64
C SER A 50 -7.56 8.17 0.99
N PRO A 51 -7.24 7.96 -0.30
CA PRO A 51 -6.28 8.80 -1.02
C PRO A 51 -6.70 10.27 -1.04
N ILE A 52 -8.01 10.54 -1.10
CA ILE A 52 -8.56 11.90 -1.18
C ILE A 52 -9.59 12.08 -0.07
N GLY A 53 -9.43 13.16 0.68
CA GLY A 53 -10.32 13.55 1.77
C GLY A 53 -10.52 12.42 2.77
N GLY A 54 -11.77 12.28 3.21
CA GLY A 54 -12.27 11.30 4.14
C GLY A 54 -13.30 11.99 5.03
N GLY A 55 -14.34 11.26 5.42
CA GLY A 55 -15.36 11.83 6.29
C GLY A 55 -14.79 12.28 7.63
N VAL A 56 -15.71 12.63 8.53
CA VAL A 56 -15.35 12.84 9.94
C VAL A 56 -14.81 11.52 10.52
N PRO A 57 -13.64 11.52 11.19
CA PRO A 57 -13.08 10.33 11.81
C PRO A 57 -14.05 9.68 12.79
N LEU A 58 -14.06 8.36 12.85
CA LEU A 58 -14.88 7.64 13.81
C LEU A 58 -14.45 8.00 15.25
N GLY A 59 -15.41 8.36 16.08
CA GLY A 59 -15.15 8.80 17.46
C GLY A 59 -14.47 10.18 17.55
N SER A 60 -14.62 11.04 16.54
CA SER A 60 -14.09 12.40 16.57
C SER A 60 -14.62 13.19 17.77
N ASN A 61 -13.73 13.53 18.69
CA ASN A 61 -13.96 14.51 19.75
C ASN A 61 -12.66 15.31 19.98
N ASP A 62 -12.76 16.45 20.65
CA ASP A 62 -11.64 17.33 21.04
C ASP A 62 -10.50 16.58 21.76
N TYR A 63 -10.81 15.47 22.43
CA TYR A 63 -9.87 14.58 23.09
C TYR A 63 -8.77 14.01 22.17
N LEU A 64 -9.03 13.93 20.87
CA LEU A 64 -8.03 13.48 19.89
C LEU A 64 -6.96 14.53 19.63
N TRP A 65 -7.19 15.80 19.98
CA TRP A 65 -6.22 16.88 19.78
C TRP A 65 -5.30 17.02 20.99
N PHE A 66 -4.03 17.25 20.71
CA PHE A 66 -3.07 17.58 21.76
C PHE A 66 -3.50 18.82 22.54
N ASN A 67 -3.59 18.68 23.87
CA ASN A 67 -4.15 19.67 24.78
C ASN A 67 -5.56 20.15 24.42
N ARG A 68 -6.33 19.35 23.66
CA ARG A 68 -7.65 19.72 23.11
C ARG A 68 -7.62 20.99 22.26
N ASP A 69 -6.45 21.34 21.71
CA ASP A 69 -6.29 22.53 20.87
C ASP A 69 -6.60 22.22 19.40
N THR A 70 -7.87 22.39 19.02
CA THR A 70 -8.36 22.14 17.65
C THR A 70 -7.87 23.14 16.61
N ARG A 71 -7.15 24.20 17.02
CA ARG A 71 -6.55 25.17 16.07
C ARG A 71 -5.36 24.58 15.32
N ASN A 72 -4.72 23.56 15.90
CA ASN A 72 -3.62 22.85 15.27
C ASN A 72 -4.13 21.53 14.68
N PRO A 73 -3.97 21.28 13.37
CA PRO A 73 -4.41 20.02 12.78
C PRO A 73 -3.59 18.85 13.35
N ILE A 74 -4.26 17.69 13.46
CA ILE A 74 -3.59 16.42 13.73
C ILE A 74 -2.92 16.00 12.44
N LYS A 75 -1.65 15.60 12.49
CA LYS A 75 -0.88 15.23 11.29
C LYS A 75 -0.29 13.84 11.42
N PHE A 76 -0.53 13.03 10.39
CA PHE A 76 -0.05 11.67 10.25
C PHE A 76 0.80 11.58 8.98
N THR A 77 2.08 11.29 9.13
CA THR A 77 2.97 11.02 7.99
C THR A 77 3.53 9.62 8.10
N PHE A 78 3.27 8.81 7.08
CA PHE A 78 3.67 7.42 7.00
C PHE A 78 4.54 7.20 5.77
N THR A 79 5.66 6.50 5.95
CA THR A 79 6.47 6.02 4.84
C THR A 79 6.36 4.51 4.77
N LEU A 80 5.79 4.02 3.68
CA LEU A 80 5.61 2.60 3.41
C LEU A 80 6.70 2.11 2.46
N SER A 81 7.30 0.97 2.78
CA SER A 81 8.18 0.23 1.89
C SER A 81 7.40 -0.84 1.14
N LEU A 82 7.56 -0.87 -0.17
CA LEU A 82 6.85 -1.75 -1.10
C LEU A 82 7.83 -2.74 -1.75
N SER A 83 7.38 -3.96 -2.04
CA SER A 83 8.07 -4.90 -2.93
C SER A 83 7.75 -4.63 -4.41
N ASP A 84 8.46 -5.25 -5.36
CA ASP A 84 8.16 -5.12 -6.80
C ASP A 84 6.74 -5.62 -7.15
N GLU A 85 6.25 -6.66 -6.46
CA GLU A 85 4.88 -7.17 -6.58
C GLU A 85 3.86 -6.13 -6.10
N GLU A 86 4.12 -5.51 -4.95
CA GLU A 86 3.23 -4.49 -4.37
C GLU A 86 3.22 -3.20 -5.17
N ILE A 87 4.34 -2.84 -5.78
CA ILE A 87 4.40 -1.71 -6.71
C ILE A 87 3.51 -2.00 -7.92
N SER A 88 3.59 -3.20 -8.49
CA SER A 88 2.77 -3.59 -9.64
C SER A 88 1.27 -3.60 -9.30
N ASP A 89 0.94 -4.01 -8.08
CA ASP A 89 -0.43 -4.01 -7.56
C ASP A 89 -0.99 -2.62 -7.30
N VAL A 90 -0.20 -1.75 -6.66
CA VAL A 90 -0.59 -0.38 -6.29
C VAL A 90 -0.58 0.54 -7.51
N PHE A 91 0.39 0.35 -8.40
CA PHE A 91 0.60 1.11 -9.62
C PHE A 91 0.47 0.20 -10.83
N PRO A 92 -0.75 -0.07 -11.34
CA PRO A 92 -0.99 -0.90 -12.51
C PRO A 92 -0.60 -0.15 -13.81
N LEU A 93 0.68 0.23 -13.89
CA LEU A 93 1.29 0.94 -14.99
C LEU A 93 2.01 -0.05 -15.91
N PRO A 94 2.14 0.26 -17.22
CA PRO A 94 2.94 -0.55 -18.11
C PRO A 94 4.38 -0.72 -17.61
N GLN A 95 4.95 -1.93 -17.75
CA GLN A 95 6.29 -2.24 -17.21
C GLN A 95 7.39 -1.29 -17.68
N HIS A 96 7.32 -0.78 -18.91
CA HIS A 96 8.30 0.17 -19.41
C HIS A 96 8.21 1.53 -18.68
N VAL A 97 7.01 1.97 -18.27
CA VAL A 97 6.82 3.17 -17.44
C VAL A 97 7.46 2.96 -16.06
N LEU A 98 7.18 1.82 -15.42
CA LEU A 98 7.78 1.48 -14.13
C LEU A 98 9.31 1.47 -14.20
N ARG A 99 9.90 0.95 -15.27
CA ARG A 99 11.35 0.98 -15.49
C ARG A 99 11.91 2.39 -15.62
N ILE A 100 11.19 3.30 -16.28
CA ILE A 100 11.60 4.72 -16.40
C ILE A 100 11.58 5.38 -15.03
N ILE A 101 10.50 5.21 -14.26
CA ILE A 101 10.37 5.77 -12.92
C ILE A 101 11.45 5.21 -11.99
N LYS A 102 11.71 3.89 -12.05
CA LYS A 102 12.78 3.22 -11.28
C LYS A 102 14.17 3.78 -11.58
N LYS A 103 14.47 4.07 -12.86
CA LYS A 103 15.74 4.71 -13.26
C LYS A 103 15.87 6.14 -12.75
N LYS A 104 14.77 6.91 -12.71
CA LYS A 104 14.76 8.30 -12.23
C LYS A 104 14.86 8.39 -10.69
N GLY A 105 14.24 7.46 -9.97
CA GLY A 105 14.05 7.53 -8.51
C GLY A 105 14.65 6.36 -7.75
N TYR A 106 15.93 6.01 -7.99
CA TYR A 106 16.57 4.77 -7.52
C TYR A 106 16.26 4.35 -6.07
N GLN A 107 16.27 5.26 -5.09
CA GLN A 107 16.00 4.94 -3.68
C GLN A 107 14.56 5.20 -3.23
N GLU A 108 13.81 6.03 -3.95
CA GLU A 108 12.43 6.40 -3.59
C GLU A 108 11.37 5.57 -4.32
N PHE A 109 11.75 4.79 -5.33
CA PHE A 109 10.83 3.93 -6.07
C PHE A 109 10.08 2.93 -5.17
N TYR A 110 10.77 2.42 -4.16
CA TYR A 110 10.21 1.47 -3.19
C TYR A 110 9.57 2.14 -1.98
N LYS A 111 9.45 3.49 -1.97
CA LYS A 111 8.93 4.27 -0.85
C LYS A 111 7.68 5.03 -1.27
N LEU A 112 6.61 4.82 -0.52
CA LEU A 112 5.36 5.58 -0.64
C LEU A 112 5.21 6.43 0.63
N GLU A 113 5.33 7.74 0.49
CA GLU A 113 5.11 8.69 1.58
C GLU A 113 3.67 9.22 1.53
N ILE A 114 2.94 9.07 2.61
CA ILE A 114 1.55 9.50 2.74
C ILE A 114 1.44 10.43 3.93
N CYS A 115 0.97 11.65 3.67
CA CYS A 115 0.71 12.64 4.67
C CYS A 115 -0.78 12.99 4.69
N ARG A 116 -1.46 12.65 5.78
CA ARG A 116 -2.87 12.96 6.00
C ARG A 116 -3.02 13.76 7.29
N ILE A 117 -4.01 14.63 7.31
CA ILE A 117 -4.34 15.47 8.45
C ILE A 117 -5.80 15.29 8.82
N ILE A 118 -6.11 15.51 10.10
CA ILE A 118 -7.46 15.86 10.53
C ILE A 118 -7.45 17.37 10.72
N ASP A 119 -8.21 18.07 9.87
CA ASP A 119 -8.21 19.52 9.82
C ASP A 119 -8.93 20.17 11.01
N ILE A 120 -8.94 21.49 11.07
CA ILE A 120 -9.63 22.25 12.12
C ILE A 120 -11.15 22.06 12.13
N ARG A 121 -11.73 21.52 11.05
CA ARG A 121 -13.16 21.18 10.93
C ARG A 121 -13.43 19.75 11.38
N GLY A 122 -12.39 19.01 11.76
CA GLY A 122 -12.47 17.62 12.19
C GLY A 122 -12.58 16.63 11.02
N GLY A 123 -12.38 17.04 9.78
CA GLY A 123 -12.45 16.16 8.61
C GLY A 123 -11.08 15.63 8.21
N TRP A 124 -11.04 14.43 7.62
CA TRP A 124 -9.82 13.93 6.99
C TRP A 124 -9.49 14.71 5.72
N ARG A 125 -8.22 15.04 5.57
CA ARG A 125 -7.64 15.64 4.37
C ARG A 125 -6.29 15.01 4.06
N THR A 126 -6.01 14.77 2.79
CA THR A 126 -4.71 14.31 2.34
C THR A 126 -3.87 15.52 1.94
N GLU A 127 -2.84 15.82 2.73
CA GLU A 127 -1.89 16.89 2.44
C GLU A 127 -1.00 16.50 1.25
N SER A 128 -0.47 15.27 1.25
CA SER A 128 0.27 14.75 0.11
C SER A 128 0.35 13.23 0.08
N ILE A 129 0.39 12.66 -1.12
CA ILE A 129 0.91 11.31 -1.36
C ILE A 129 2.03 11.41 -2.39
N LYS A 130 3.21 10.90 -2.03
CA LYS A 130 4.40 10.95 -2.86
C LYS A 130 4.97 9.57 -3.12
N TRP A 131 5.39 9.35 -4.35
CA TRP A 131 6.04 8.11 -4.79
C TRP A 131 7.11 8.43 -5.83
N ALA A 132 8.33 7.92 -5.65
CA ALA A 132 9.44 8.14 -6.60
C ALA A 132 9.66 9.63 -7.00
N GLY A 133 9.58 10.55 -6.03
CA GLY A 133 9.67 11.99 -6.27
C GLY A 133 8.44 12.66 -6.90
N LEU A 134 7.40 11.91 -7.25
CA LEU A 134 6.14 12.42 -7.78
C LEU A 134 5.13 12.69 -6.66
N HIS A 135 4.50 13.87 -6.68
CA HIS A 135 3.31 14.15 -5.89
C HIS A 135 2.07 13.61 -6.61
N LEU A 136 1.66 12.39 -6.29
CA LEU A 136 0.45 11.78 -6.86
C LEU A 136 -0.81 12.47 -6.39
N ILE A 137 -0.80 12.93 -5.13
CA ILE A 137 -1.88 13.72 -4.53
C ILE A 137 -1.24 14.86 -3.77
N LYS A 138 -1.81 16.06 -3.89
CA LYS A 138 -1.45 17.23 -3.10
C LYS A 138 -2.71 18.01 -2.75
N ASP A 139 -2.90 18.31 -1.47
CA ASP A 139 -4.04 19.12 -1.02
C ASP A 139 -5.40 18.56 -1.49
N ASP A 140 -5.60 17.23 -1.38
CA ASP A 140 -6.76 16.47 -1.91
C ASP A 140 -6.95 16.50 -3.44
N LYS A 141 -5.99 17.02 -4.20
CA LYS A 141 -6.03 17.02 -5.67
C LYS A 141 -5.12 15.94 -6.22
N ILE A 142 -5.67 15.10 -7.09
CA ILE A 142 -4.89 14.12 -7.86
C ILE A 142 -4.04 14.89 -8.89
N ILE A 143 -2.80 14.43 -9.09
CA ILE A 143 -1.96 14.88 -10.20
C ILE A 143 -2.70 14.78 -11.53
N THR A 144 -2.50 15.75 -12.42
CA THR A 144 -3.14 15.72 -13.74
C THR A 144 -2.38 14.79 -14.70
N PRO A 145 -3.05 14.23 -15.72
CA PRO A 145 -2.40 13.48 -16.80
C PRO A 145 -1.22 14.26 -17.42
N ASP A 146 -1.37 15.57 -17.62
CA ASP A 146 -0.33 16.39 -18.24
C ASP A 146 0.90 16.51 -17.36
N GLU A 147 0.73 16.71 -16.04
CA GLU A 147 1.83 16.80 -15.09
C GLU A 147 2.62 15.50 -15.00
N ILE A 148 1.94 14.35 -14.91
CA ILE A 148 2.63 13.05 -14.82
C ILE A 148 3.32 12.68 -16.12
N ASN A 149 2.70 12.95 -17.28
CA ASN A 149 3.31 12.69 -18.58
C ASN A 149 4.52 13.61 -18.81
N LYS A 150 4.45 14.88 -18.39
CA LYS A 150 5.59 15.80 -18.41
C LYS A 150 6.73 15.29 -17.53
N PHE A 151 6.45 14.77 -16.34
CA PHE A 151 7.49 14.17 -15.49
C PHE A 151 8.16 12.95 -16.15
N LEU A 152 7.39 12.08 -16.77
CA LEU A 152 7.94 10.92 -17.49
C LEU A 152 8.84 11.36 -18.65
N GLN A 153 8.43 12.39 -19.39
CA GLN A 153 9.07 12.81 -20.65
C GLN A 153 10.18 13.86 -20.50
N ALA A 154 10.33 14.51 -19.34
CA ALA A 154 11.27 15.63 -19.12
C ALA A 154 12.75 15.38 -19.50
N GLU A 155 13.15 14.13 -19.74
CA GLU A 155 14.55 13.77 -20.08
C GLU A 155 14.67 12.90 -21.35
N VAL A 156 13.57 12.58 -22.02
CA VAL A 156 13.59 11.73 -23.22
C VAL A 156 13.59 12.64 -24.44
N LYS A 157 14.79 13.05 -24.89
CA LYS A 157 14.94 13.63 -26.23
C LYS A 157 14.95 12.51 -27.26
N ILE A 158 13.89 12.44 -28.04
CA ILE A 158 13.75 11.45 -29.10
C ILE A 158 14.32 12.07 -30.38
N THR A 159 15.60 11.83 -30.66
CA THR A 159 16.30 12.43 -31.81
C THR A 159 16.16 11.61 -33.11
N ASN A 160 15.76 10.34 -32.99
CA ASN A 160 15.63 9.45 -34.14
C ASN A 160 14.30 9.60 -34.88
N TYR A 161 13.41 10.42 -34.33
CA TYR A 161 12.10 10.68 -34.88
C TYR A 161 11.91 12.17 -35.11
N GLU A 162 11.15 12.53 -36.14
CA GLU A 162 10.76 13.91 -36.42
C GLU A 162 9.32 13.94 -36.95
N LEU A 163 8.51 14.88 -36.45
CA LEU A 163 7.13 15.05 -36.91
C LEU A 163 7.05 16.15 -37.99
N TYR A 164 6.46 15.82 -39.12
CA TYR A 164 6.25 16.76 -40.22
C TYR A 164 4.77 17.13 -40.35
N PHE A 165 4.48 18.44 -40.41
CA PHE A 165 3.14 18.98 -40.62
C PHE A 165 2.93 19.29 -42.11
N PHE A 166 1.83 18.79 -42.68
CA PHE A 166 1.50 18.97 -44.10
C PHE A 166 0.35 19.96 -44.30
N ALA A 167 -0.53 20.10 -43.31
CA ALA A 167 -1.60 21.08 -43.36
C ALA A 167 -1.10 22.48 -42.93
N PRO A 168 -1.48 23.56 -43.66
CA PRO A 168 -1.12 24.93 -43.28
C PRO A 168 -1.67 25.34 -41.91
N GLY A 169 -0.91 26.15 -41.18
CA GLY A 169 -1.33 26.72 -39.88
C GLY A 169 -1.12 25.81 -38.67
N TYR A 170 -0.65 24.58 -38.86
CA TYR A 170 -0.33 23.65 -37.78
C TYR A 170 1.18 23.61 -37.49
N SER A 171 1.53 23.46 -36.22
CA SER A 171 2.90 23.41 -35.72
C SER A 171 2.94 22.79 -34.31
N HIS A 172 4.11 22.73 -33.67
CA HIS A 172 4.22 22.25 -32.29
C HIS A 172 3.36 23.01 -31.26
N THR A 173 2.96 24.26 -31.54
CA THR A 173 2.07 25.05 -30.66
C THR A 173 0.60 24.97 -31.06
N ASN A 174 0.29 24.45 -32.24
CA ASN A 174 -1.07 24.27 -32.75
C ASN A 174 -1.12 22.95 -33.51
N ILE A 175 -1.34 21.84 -32.79
CA ILE A 175 -1.25 20.51 -33.38
C ILE A 175 -2.59 20.11 -33.99
N GLY A 176 -2.57 19.77 -35.27
CA GLY A 176 -3.72 19.31 -36.02
C GLY A 176 -3.38 19.05 -37.48
N GLY A 177 -4.41 18.81 -38.29
CA GLY A 177 -4.26 18.52 -39.72
C GLY A 177 -3.43 17.26 -40.04
N ASP A 178 -3.05 17.12 -41.31
CA ASP A 178 -2.26 15.99 -41.79
C ASP A 178 -0.82 16.09 -41.29
N ARG A 179 -0.35 15.04 -40.62
CA ARG A 179 0.98 14.99 -39.99
C ARG A 179 1.52 13.57 -39.89
N LEU A 180 2.81 13.42 -40.17
CA LEU A 180 3.51 12.13 -40.16
C LEU A 180 4.68 12.16 -39.19
N LEU A 181 4.82 11.08 -38.43
CA LEU A 181 6.01 10.80 -37.65
C LEU A 181 6.99 10.01 -38.50
N ILE A 182 8.19 10.54 -38.70
CA ILE A 182 9.24 9.91 -39.50
C ILE A 182 10.25 9.26 -38.57
N ASP A 183 10.48 7.95 -38.74
CA ASP A 183 11.64 7.27 -38.19
C ASP A 183 12.81 7.46 -39.16
N ILE A 184 13.73 8.35 -38.80
CA ILE A 184 14.83 8.80 -39.66
C ILE A 184 15.77 7.62 -39.98
N LEU A 185 15.97 6.72 -39.01
CA LEU A 185 16.89 5.59 -39.12
C LEU A 185 16.30 4.46 -39.96
N LYS A 186 15.02 4.13 -39.75
CA LYS A 186 14.35 3.03 -40.47
C LYS A 186 13.77 3.42 -41.82
N LYS A 187 13.73 4.72 -42.14
CA LYS A 187 13.06 5.26 -43.33
C LYS A 187 11.58 4.84 -43.41
N ILE A 188 10.86 4.93 -42.29
CA ILE A 188 9.43 4.63 -42.20
C ILE A 188 8.66 5.88 -41.77
N ALA A 189 7.54 6.14 -42.42
CA ALA A 189 6.60 7.19 -42.05
C ALA A 189 5.37 6.58 -41.41
N TYR A 190 4.99 7.04 -40.22
CA TYR A 190 3.81 6.61 -39.47
C TYR A 190 2.80 7.75 -39.37
N PHE A 191 1.52 7.41 -39.30
CA PHE A 191 0.50 8.39 -38.90
C PHE A 191 0.70 8.80 -37.44
N SER A 192 0.48 10.08 -37.14
CA SER A 192 0.58 10.54 -35.75
C SER A 192 -0.54 9.96 -34.87
N SER A 193 -0.36 10.09 -33.57
CA SER A 193 -1.33 9.74 -32.55
C SER A 193 -1.36 10.83 -31.47
N PRO A 194 -2.41 10.91 -30.62
CA PRO A 194 -2.44 11.87 -29.52
C PRO A 194 -1.21 11.81 -28.61
N GLN A 195 -0.54 10.65 -28.53
CA GLN A 195 0.69 10.46 -27.75
C GLN A 195 1.89 11.16 -28.40
N ILE A 196 2.03 11.02 -29.72
CA ILE A 196 3.07 11.68 -30.51
C ILE A 196 2.84 13.19 -30.52
N ASP A 197 1.58 13.60 -30.64
CA ASP A 197 1.20 15.01 -30.58
C ASP A 197 1.60 15.65 -29.25
N PHE A 198 1.33 14.98 -28.13
CA PHE A 198 1.77 15.46 -26.82
C PHE A 198 3.29 15.57 -26.71
N LEU A 199 4.03 14.59 -27.26
CA LEU A 199 5.50 14.62 -27.28
C LEU A 199 6.06 15.78 -28.13
N VAL A 200 5.38 16.13 -29.22
CA VAL A 200 5.76 17.28 -30.05
C VAL A 200 5.41 18.60 -29.37
N ALA A 201 4.23 18.70 -28.75
CA ALA A 201 3.81 19.88 -27.99
C ALA A 201 4.76 20.19 -26.83
N THR A 202 5.27 19.14 -26.16
CA THR A 202 6.25 19.24 -25.07
C THR A 202 7.70 19.36 -25.54
N ARG A 203 7.95 19.40 -26.87
CA ARG A 203 9.28 19.46 -27.51
C ARG A 203 10.19 18.26 -27.21
N ALA A 204 9.62 17.11 -26.86
CA ALA A 204 10.35 15.86 -26.71
C ALA A 204 10.71 15.22 -28.07
N ILE A 205 9.86 15.42 -29.09
CA ILE A 205 10.10 15.07 -30.49
C ILE A 205 10.27 16.37 -31.30
N PRO A 206 11.33 16.52 -32.11
CA PRO A 206 11.46 17.66 -33.01
C PRO A 206 10.36 17.63 -34.08
N SER A 207 9.97 18.81 -34.55
CA SER A 207 8.96 18.92 -35.61
C SER A 207 9.32 19.97 -36.63
N SER A 208 8.92 19.73 -37.88
CA SER A 208 9.14 20.64 -39.01
C SER A 208 7.81 21.02 -39.69
N THR A 209 7.74 22.27 -40.13
CA THR A 209 6.63 22.82 -40.93
C THR A 209 7.01 23.03 -42.40
N GLU A 210 8.21 22.61 -42.81
CA GLU A 210 8.72 22.78 -44.19
C GLU A 210 7.86 22.06 -45.24
N THR A 211 7.11 21.05 -44.81
CA THR A 211 6.21 20.25 -45.66
C THR A 211 4.80 20.83 -45.78
N SER A 212 4.54 22.00 -45.19
CA SER A 212 3.23 22.65 -45.22
C SER A 212 2.78 22.93 -46.65
N GLY A 213 1.61 22.43 -47.03
CA GLY A 213 1.03 22.55 -48.36
C GLY A 213 1.40 21.43 -49.34
N LEU A 214 2.24 20.48 -48.93
CA LEU A 214 2.62 19.32 -49.76
C LEU A 214 1.68 18.13 -49.52
N ASN A 215 1.54 17.28 -50.54
CA ASN A 215 0.86 16.00 -50.38
C ASN A 215 1.76 15.00 -49.63
N PHE A 216 1.31 14.52 -48.47
CA PHE A 216 2.11 13.64 -47.62
C PHE A 216 2.48 12.31 -48.28
N ARG A 217 1.65 11.77 -49.18
CA ARG A 217 1.93 10.50 -49.88
C ARG A 217 3.02 10.67 -50.92
N GLU A 218 2.96 11.75 -51.69
CA GLU A 218 3.94 12.06 -52.73
C GLU A 218 5.29 12.39 -52.11
N TRP A 219 5.30 13.23 -51.07
CA TRP A 219 6.52 13.58 -50.34
C TRP A 219 7.19 12.35 -49.71
N ALA A 220 6.41 11.47 -49.08
CA ALA A 220 6.94 10.24 -48.49
C ALA A 220 7.59 9.35 -49.55
N LYS A 221 6.95 9.20 -50.73
CA LYS A 221 7.48 8.41 -51.84
C LYS A 221 8.76 9.02 -52.43
N GLU A 222 8.79 10.33 -52.63
CA GLU A 222 9.95 11.06 -53.17
C GLU A 222 11.18 10.94 -52.26
N LYS A 223 10.97 11.03 -50.94
CA LYS A 223 12.04 10.89 -49.94
C LYS A 223 12.41 9.42 -49.62
N GLY A 224 11.76 8.46 -50.26
CA GLY A 224 12.02 7.03 -50.08
C GLY A 224 11.53 6.45 -48.75
N TYR A 225 10.52 7.06 -48.12
CA TYR A 225 9.91 6.56 -46.89
C TYR A 225 8.82 5.53 -47.18
N ARG A 226 8.84 4.42 -46.45
CA ARG A 226 7.72 3.47 -46.46
C ARG A 226 6.58 4.02 -45.59
N LEU A 227 5.43 4.30 -46.20
CA LEU A 227 4.26 4.80 -45.48
C LEU A 227 3.51 3.65 -44.78
N ASN A 228 3.34 3.79 -43.47
CA ASN A 228 2.43 3.00 -42.66
C ASN A 228 1.27 3.89 -42.23
N GLU A 229 0.07 3.62 -42.72
CA GLU A 229 -1.17 4.36 -42.39
C GLU A 229 -1.72 3.98 -41.01
N ARG A 230 -0.83 3.90 -40.02
CA ARG A 230 -1.15 3.66 -38.60
C ARG A 230 -0.05 4.26 -37.72
N PRO A 231 -0.36 4.56 -36.44
CA PRO A 231 0.66 4.85 -35.44
C PRO A 231 1.66 3.69 -35.26
N PRO A 232 2.90 3.98 -34.82
CA PRO A 232 3.89 2.96 -34.53
C PRO A 232 3.43 2.09 -33.36
N LYS A 233 3.69 0.78 -33.44
CA LYS A 233 3.50 -0.13 -32.30
C LYS A 233 4.59 0.11 -31.25
N PRO A 234 4.37 -0.24 -29.97
CA PRO A 234 5.40 -0.12 -28.92
C PRO A 234 6.71 -0.84 -29.24
N GLU A 235 6.65 -1.94 -30.00
CA GLU A 235 7.83 -2.70 -30.47
C GLU A 235 8.62 -1.96 -31.55
N GLU A 236 7.94 -1.15 -32.37
CA GLU A 236 8.54 -0.42 -33.49
C GLU A 236 9.18 0.90 -33.03
N ALA A 237 8.60 1.53 -32.01
CA ALA A 237 9.04 2.79 -31.42
C ALA A 237 9.01 2.74 -29.87
N PRO A 238 9.91 1.99 -29.22
CA PRO A 238 9.90 1.79 -27.77
C PRO A 238 10.20 3.06 -26.96
N GLN A 239 10.71 4.11 -27.61
CA GLN A 239 10.96 5.41 -26.99
C GLN A 239 9.68 6.24 -26.83
N ILE A 240 8.62 5.90 -27.57
CA ILE A 240 7.32 6.58 -27.50
C ILE A 240 6.47 5.87 -26.43
N VAL A 241 6.50 6.45 -25.24
CA VAL A 241 5.80 5.91 -24.07
C VAL A 241 4.32 6.26 -24.13
N PRO A 242 3.38 5.30 -23.98
CA PRO A 242 1.97 5.59 -23.85
C PRO A 242 1.67 6.59 -22.73
N LEU A 243 0.78 7.53 -23.03
CA LEU A 243 0.33 8.54 -22.08
C LEU A 243 -0.44 7.89 -20.93
N ILE A 244 -0.14 8.34 -19.71
CA ILE A 244 -0.98 8.06 -18.55
C ILE A 244 -2.26 8.90 -18.70
N THR A 245 -3.40 8.23 -18.70
CA THR A 245 -4.73 8.84 -18.83
C THR A 245 -5.37 9.05 -17.45
N ALA A 246 -6.45 9.84 -17.41
CA ALA A 246 -7.23 10.01 -16.17
C ALA A 246 -7.79 8.69 -15.62
N ASP A 247 -8.17 7.74 -16.49
CA ASP A 247 -8.64 6.41 -16.11
C ASP A 247 -7.54 5.61 -15.36
N ILE A 248 -6.30 5.67 -15.83
CA ILE A 248 -5.17 5.02 -15.15
C ILE A 248 -4.93 5.64 -13.77
N LEU A 249 -5.01 6.97 -13.67
CA LEU A 249 -4.87 7.67 -12.39
C LEU A 249 -5.99 7.27 -11.40
N GLN A 250 -7.22 7.15 -11.88
CA GLN A 250 -8.34 6.67 -11.07
C GLN A 250 -8.12 5.21 -10.61
N LYS A 251 -7.61 4.35 -11.49
CA LYS A 251 -7.23 2.97 -11.13
C LYS A 251 -6.14 2.94 -10.06
N ILE A 252 -5.11 3.78 -10.16
CA ILE A 252 -4.08 3.91 -9.11
C ILE A 252 -4.71 4.29 -7.77
N THR A 253 -5.59 5.30 -7.73
CA THR A 253 -6.24 5.69 -6.45
C THR A 253 -7.10 4.55 -5.86
N THR A 254 -7.78 3.79 -6.71
CA THR A 254 -8.60 2.65 -6.29
C THR A 254 -7.72 1.51 -5.77
N SER A 255 -6.66 1.15 -6.50
CA SER A 255 -5.67 0.15 -6.10
C SER A 255 -4.99 0.51 -4.78
N MET A 256 -4.57 1.77 -4.61
CA MET A 256 -4.00 2.27 -3.36
C MET A 256 -4.97 2.10 -2.19
N THR A 257 -6.24 2.48 -2.37
CA THR A 257 -7.27 2.33 -1.33
C THR A 257 -7.39 0.87 -0.92
N ASN A 258 -7.54 -0.03 -1.89
CA ASN A 258 -7.72 -1.46 -1.64
C ASN A 258 -6.48 -2.12 -1.01
N LYS A 259 -5.29 -1.63 -1.34
CA LYS A 259 -4.03 -2.21 -0.86
C LYS A 259 -3.57 -1.63 0.46
N ILE A 260 -4.04 -0.46 0.89
CA ILE A 260 -3.61 0.20 2.14
C ILE A 260 -4.71 0.13 3.21
N LYS A 261 -5.98 0.36 2.84
CA LYS A 261 -7.08 0.41 3.80
C LYS A 261 -7.23 -0.93 4.51
N GLY A 262 -7.29 -0.91 5.84
CA GLY A 262 -7.42 -2.11 6.67
C GLY A 262 -6.18 -3.01 6.73
N ARG A 263 -5.02 -2.60 6.17
CA ARG A 263 -3.79 -3.41 6.26
C ARG A 263 -3.12 -3.42 7.63
N PHE A 264 -3.60 -2.61 8.56
CA PHE A 264 -3.14 -2.63 9.94
C PHE A 264 -4.24 -3.17 10.86
N ARG A 265 -3.88 -4.14 11.70
CA ARG A 265 -4.76 -4.72 12.70
C ARG A 265 -4.22 -4.44 14.10
N LEU A 266 -5.04 -3.82 14.93
CA LEU A 266 -4.76 -3.63 16.36
C LEU A 266 -5.37 -4.77 17.17
N ILE A 267 -4.55 -5.43 17.98
CA ILE A 267 -4.99 -6.36 19.03
C ILE A 267 -4.90 -5.60 20.36
N PRO A 268 -6.05 -5.22 20.96
CA PRO A 268 -6.08 -4.43 22.19
C PRO A 268 -5.67 -5.27 23.40
N ALA A 269 -5.31 -4.61 24.51
CA ALA A 269 -4.99 -5.29 25.75
C ALA A 269 -6.22 -6.03 26.32
N THR A 270 -5.99 -7.27 26.77
CA THR A 270 -7.04 -8.20 27.24
C THR A 270 -7.64 -7.82 28.61
N ARG A 271 -7.17 -6.73 29.24
CA ARG A 271 -7.69 -6.20 30.54
C ARG A 271 -9.14 -5.69 30.49
N ASN A 272 -9.72 -5.52 29.30
CA ASN A 272 -11.02 -4.86 29.10
C ASN A 272 -12.26 -5.78 29.26
N ILE A 273 -12.09 -7.04 29.66
CA ILE A 273 -13.21 -7.96 29.85
C ILE A 273 -13.83 -7.75 31.25
N LYS A 274 -15.05 -7.21 31.29
CA LYS A 274 -15.83 -7.08 32.52
C LYS A 274 -16.16 -8.48 33.05
N SER A 275 -15.58 -8.86 34.18
CA SER A 275 -15.91 -10.12 34.85
C SER A 275 -17.02 -9.91 35.89
N THR A 276 -17.97 -10.84 35.93
CA THR A 276 -18.92 -10.93 37.04
C THR A 276 -18.25 -11.70 38.18
N PRO A 277 -18.25 -11.19 39.42
CA PRO A 277 -17.69 -11.93 40.56
C PRO A 277 -18.26 -13.35 40.65
N GLY A 278 -17.40 -14.36 40.74
CA GLY A 278 -17.80 -15.78 40.83
C GLY A 278 -18.02 -16.49 39.49
N VAL A 279 -17.99 -15.80 38.34
CA VAL A 279 -18.07 -16.41 37.01
C VAL A 279 -16.72 -16.29 36.31
N ARG A 280 -16.16 -17.43 35.88
CA ARG A 280 -14.93 -17.43 35.09
C ARG A 280 -15.23 -16.94 33.68
N THR A 281 -14.82 -15.71 33.37
CA THR A 281 -14.91 -15.16 32.01
C THR A 281 -13.72 -15.62 31.18
N SER A 282 -14.00 -16.20 30.01
CA SER A 282 -12.99 -16.48 28.98
C SER A 282 -12.38 -15.18 28.47
N PHE A 283 -11.06 -15.17 28.27
CA PHE A 283 -10.35 -14.10 27.59
C PHE A 283 -10.46 -14.18 26.06
N ILE A 284 -10.78 -15.37 25.56
CA ILE A 284 -10.97 -15.61 24.12
C ILE A 284 -12.35 -15.14 23.70
N ASP A 285 -12.39 -14.34 22.64
CA ASP A 285 -13.63 -13.95 21.94
C ASP A 285 -14.39 -15.22 21.50
N PRO A 286 -15.70 -15.35 21.81
CA PRO A 286 -16.51 -16.50 21.40
C PRO A 286 -16.49 -16.77 19.89
N THR A 287 -16.39 -15.72 19.06
CA THR A 287 -16.31 -15.85 17.60
C THR A 287 -15.02 -16.53 17.14
N ILE A 288 -13.91 -16.30 17.85
CA ILE A 288 -12.62 -16.95 17.59
C ILE A 288 -12.68 -18.42 18.00
N LEU A 289 -13.28 -18.72 19.15
CA LEU A 289 -13.49 -20.11 19.59
C LEU A 289 -14.35 -20.90 18.59
N ASP A 290 -15.42 -20.29 18.08
CA ASP A 290 -16.28 -20.93 17.10
C ASP A 290 -15.60 -21.11 15.74
N SER A 291 -14.81 -20.12 15.30
CA SER A 291 -13.98 -20.23 14.10
C SER A 291 -12.97 -21.38 14.21
N LEU A 292 -12.23 -21.45 15.33
CA LEU A 292 -11.27 -22.51 15.59
C LEU A 292 -11.94 -23.89 15.68
N ARG A 293 -13.10 -23.99 16.35
CA ARG A 293 -13.89 -25.22 16.42
C ARG A 293 -14.28 -25.69 15.01
N THR A 294 -14.84 -24.79 14.21
CA THR A 294 -15.28 -25.08 12.84
C THR A 294 -14.12 -25.58 11.98
N ILE A 295 -12.98 -24.90 12.02
CA ILE A 295 -11.76 -25.30 11.29
C ILE A 295 -11.25 -26.66 11.78
N SER A 296 -11.31 -26.93 13.08
CA SER A 296 -10.79 -28.18 13.67
C SER A 296 -11.54 -29.45 13.28
N ILE A 297 -12.81 -29.33 12.86
CA ILE A 297 -13.66 -30.44 12.42
C ILE A 297 -13.94 -30.43 10.91
N SER A 298 -13.40 -29.43 10.19
CA SER A 298 -13.60 -29.29 8.75
C SER A 298 -12.91 -30.43 8.00
N THR A 299 -13.58 -30.97 6.99
CA THR A 299 -13.04 -31.98 6.06
C THR A 299 -12.47 -31.35 4.79
N VAL A 300 -12.45 -30.02 4.71
CA VAL A 300 -11.90 -29.28 3.57
C VAL A 300 -10.38 -29.25 3.69
N ARG A 301 -9.68 -29.72 2.65
CA ARG A 301 -8.21 -29.83 2.65
C ARG A 301 -7.48 -28.55 3.06
N ALA A 302 -7.98 -27.39 2.63
CA ALA A 302 -7.39 -26.10 2.99
C ALA A 302 -7.52 -25.77 4.48
N ASP A 303 -8.63 -26.17 5.11
CA ASP A 303 -8.86 -25.98 6.53
C ASP A 303 -8.07 -26.98 7.37
N GLU A 304 -7.94 -28.22 6.92
CA GLU A 304 -7.07 -29.23 7.55
C GLU A 304 -5.61 -28.72 7.64
N ILE A 305 -5.07 -28.17 6.55
CA ILE A 305 -3.71 -27.63 6.52
C ILE A 305 -3.58 -26.46 7.50
N LYS A 306 -4.55 -25.54 7.52
CA LYS A 306 -4.56 -24.40 8.46
C LYS A 306 -4.65 -24.86 9.90
N TRP A 307 -5.51 -25.85 10.18
CA TRP A 307 -5.68 -26.44 11.49
C TRP A 307 -4.40 -27.10 11.98
N ASP A 308 -3.77 -27.93 11.15
CA ASP A 308 -2.54 -28.64 11.51
C ASP A 308 -1.39 -27.66 11.80
N GLN A 309 -1.23 -26.61 10.99
CA GLN A 309 -0.25 -25.55 11.22
C GLN A 309 -0.52 -24.81 12.54
N PHE A 310 -1.77 -24.35 12.73
CA PHE A 310 -2.17 -23.67 13.96
C PHE A 310 -1.93 -24.53 15.19
N ARG A 311 -2.37 -25.79 15.13
CA ARG A 311 -2.22 -26.77 16.20
C ARG A 311 -0.76 -27.00 16.54
N GLN A 312 0.10 -27.30 15.57
CA GLN A 312 1.52 -27.56 15.83
C GLN A 312 2.21 -26.37 16.51
N GLU A 313 1.90 -25.15 16.07
CA GLU A 313 2.49 -23.94 16.65
C GLU A 313 1.97 -23.68 18.07
N VAL A 314 0.67 -23.85 18.29
CA VAL A 314 0.04 -23.64 19.59
C VAL A 314 0.46 -24.69 20.61
N GLU A 315 0.44 -25.97 20.25
CA GLU A 315 0.93 -27.05 21.10
C GLU A 315 2.42 -26.85 21.44
N GLY A 316 3.19 -26.22 20.54
CA GLY A 316 4.57 -25.82 20.79
C GLY A 316 4.75 -24.70 21.83
N PHE A 317 3.74 -23.87 22.08
CA PHE A 317 3.84 -22.76 23.06
C PHE A 317 3.72 -23.22 24.51
N PHE A 318 2.72 -24.04 24.81
CA PHE A 318 2.38 -24.43 26.18
C PHE A 318 2.34 -25.95 26.40
N LEU A 319 2.78 -26.76 25.42
CA LEU A 319 2.94 -28.21 25.52
C LEU A 319 1.67 -29.00 25.86
N LYS A 320 0.49 -28.44 25.60
CA LYS A 320 -0.81 -29.12 25.77
C LYS A 320 -1.41 -29.41 24.40
N LYS A 321 -2.14 -30.53 24.29
CA LYS A 321 -2.69 -30.97 23.00
C LYS A 321 -4.04 -30.34 22.72
N LEU A 322 -4.22 -29.80 21.50
CA LEU A 322 -5.53 -29.35 21.04
C LEU A 322 -6.28 -30.54 20.48
N GLU A 323 -7.50 -30.75 20.96
CA GLU A 323 -8.38 -31.83 20.52
C GLU A 323 -9.63 -31.25 19.84
N PRO A 324 -9.89 -31.62 18.57
CA PRO A 324 -11.10 -31.21 17.88
C PRO A 324 -12.31 -31.86 18.55
N ASN A 325 -13.40 -31.11 18.70
CA ASN A 325 -14.65 -31.64 19.22
C ASN A 325 -15.83 -30.84 18.64
N PRO A 326 -16.93 -31.51 18.24
CA PRO A 326 -18.07 -30.85 17.60
C PRO A 326 -18.73 -29.76 18.44
N ASN A 327 -18.66 -29.83 19.78
CA ASN A 327 -19.38 -28.90 20.65
C ASN A 327 -18.53 -27.70 21.07
N GLN A 328 -17.23 -27.91 21.29
CA GLN A 328 -16.31 -26.87 21.76
C GLN A 328 -14.87 -27.31 21.50
N LEU A 329 -13.94 -26.36 21.38
CA LEU A 329 -12.53 -26.71 21.29
C LEU A 329 -12.02 -27.23 22.65
N LEU A 330 -11.41 -28.41 22.65
CA LEU A 330 -10.86 -29.04 23.85
C LEU A 330 -9.33 -28.96 23.87
N ILE A 331 -8.77 -28.88 25.07
CA ILE A 331 -7.34 -28.96 25.33
C ILE A 331 -7.12 -30.10 26.34
N ARG A 332 -6.18 -30.97 26.00
CA ARG A 332 -5.73 -32.05 26.85
C ARG A 332 -4.43 -31.66 27.54
N ASP A 333 -4.50 -31.61 28.86
CA ASP A 333 -3.41 -31.33 29.77
C ASP A 333 -3.23 -32.58 30.64
N TYR A 334 -2.21 -33.39 30.33
CA TYR A 334 -2.03 -34.74 30.89
C TYR A 334 -3.27 -35.65 30.73
N ASP A 335 -3.92 -36.00 31.84
CA ASP A 335 -5.12 -36.82 31.94
C ASP A 335 -6.43 -36.00 31.91
N LEU A 336 -6.32 -34.68 31.97
CA LEU A 336 -7.46 -33.78 32.03
C LEU A 336 -7.83 -33.25 30.64
N ARG A 337 -9.13 -33.26 30.32
CA ARG A 337 -9.70 -32.63 29.13
C ARG A 337 -10.54 -31.44 29.53
N LEU A 338 -10.12 -30.25 29.13
CA LEU A 338 -10.80 -29.00 29.45
C LEU A 338 -11.19 -28.24 28.18
N PRO A 339 -12.30 -27.50 28.21
CA PRO A 339 -12.58 -26.48 27.19
C PRO A 339 -11.45 -25.46 27.08
N ALA A 340 -11.16 -24.98 25.87
CA ALA A 340 -10.13 -23.96 25.64
C ALA A 340 -10.39 -22.65 26.41
N SER A 341 -11.64 -22.35 26.74
CA SER A 341 -12.03 -21.23 27.63
C SER A 341 -11.64 -21.42 29.11
N HIS A 342 -11.23 -22.62 29.50
CA HIS A 342 -10.89 -22.98 30.88
C HIS A 342 -9.38 -23.19 31.13
N ILE A 343 -8.52 -22.89 30.17
CA ILE A 343 -7.07 -22.91 30.35
C ILE A 343 -6.56 -21.61 31.00
N GLY A 344 -5.26 -21.50 31.31
CA GLY A 344 -4.69 -20.31 31.96
C GLY A 344 -4.85 -19.05 31.11
N GLY A 345 -4.95 -17.87 31.75
CA GLY A 345 -5.20 -16.60 31.05
C GLY A 345 -4.18 -16.29 29.95
N GLY A 346 -2.89 -16.52 30.23
CA GLY A 346 -1.84 -16.37 29.21
C GLY A 346 -1.93 -17.37 28.05
N GLU A 347 -2.40 -18.59 28.30
CA GLU A 347 -2.59 -19.60 27.24
C GLU A 347 -3.77 -19.21 26.34
N GLN A 348 -4.84 -18.66 26.93
CA GLN A 348 -5.98 -18.10 26.19
C GLN A 348 -5.58 -16.93 25.31
N GLU A 349 -4.75 -16.02 25.82
CA GLU A 349 -4.25 -14.86 25.08
C GLU A 349 -3.34 -15.29 23.92
N ILE A 350 -2.49 -16.32 24.09
CA ILE A 350 -1.70 -16.90 23.00
C ILE A 350 -2.60 -17.48 21.90
N LEU A 351 -3.62 -18.26 22.27
CA LEU A 351 -4.58 -18.83 21.30
C LEU A 351 -5.24 -17.74 20.46
N GLN A 352 -5.73 -16.69 21.13
CA GLN A 352 -6.40 -15.57 20.49
C GLN A 352 -5.45 -14.81 19.56
N ILE A 353 -4.29 -14.39 20.06
CA ILE A 353 -3.33 -13.63 19.25
C ILE A 353 -2.87 -14.49 18.07
N ARG A 354 -2.56 -15.77 18.28
CA ARG A 354 -2.12 -16.65 17.19
C ARG A 354 -3.18 -16.78 16.09
N HIS A 355 -4.45 -16.92 16.45
CA HIS A 355 -5.53 -17.00 15.47
C HIS A 355 -5.70 -15.69 14.68
N LEU A 356 -5.49 -14.54 15.34
CA LEU A 356 -5.59 -13.21 14.73
C LEU A 356 -4.37 -12.83 13.88
N ILE A 357 -3.24 -13.53 14.06
CA ILE A 357 -2.04 -13.32 13.26
C ILE A 357 -2.28 -13.80 11.83
N GLU A 358 -2.30 -12.84 10.92
CA GLU A 358 -2.34 -13.06 9.47
C GLU A 358 -0.99 -12.67 8.86
N GLU A 359 -0.50 -13.49 7.92
CA GLU A 359 0.84 -13.28 7.33
C GLU A 359 0.92 -12.01 6.47
N ASP A 360 -0.20 -11.51 5.95
CA ASP A 360 -0.25 -10.36 5.03
C ASP A 360 -0.63 -9.02 5.69
N LEU A 361 -0.84 -9.01 7.01
CA LEU A 361 -1.21 -7.80 7.76
C LEU A 361 -0.06 -7.26 8.60
N MET A 362 -0.05 -5.92 8.74
CA MET A 362 0.74 -5.21 9.74
C MET A 362 -0.05 -5.27 11.06
N MET A 363 0.62 -5.55 12.16
CA MET A 363 -0.05 -5.76 13.44
C MET A 363 0.53 -4.88 14.54
N GLY A 364 -0.35 -4.28 15.33
CA GLY A 364 -0.03 -3.70 16.62
C GLY A 364 -0.64 -4.57 17.71
N ILE A 365 0.15 -4.92 18.73
CA ILE A 365 -0.32 -5.73 19.86
C ILE A 365 -0.08 -4.91 21.12
N GLU A 366 -1.14 -4.65 21.87
CA GLU A 366 -1.09 -3.85 23.08
C GLU A 366 -0.97 -4.73 24.33
N GLU A 367 0.08 -4.48 25.11
CA GLU A 367 0.37 -5.16 26.39
C GLU A 367 0.19 -6.70 26.37
N PRO A 368 0.79 -7.43 25.41
CA PRO A 368 0.67 -8.89 25.33
C PRO A 368 1.23 -9.60 26.57
N GLU A 369 2.07 -8.96 27.37
CA GLU A 369 2.73 -9.57 28.52
C GLU A 369 1.85 -9.72 29.77
N ASN A 370 0.69 -9.06 29.80
CA ASN A 370 -0.10 -8.87 31.03
C ASN A 370 -0.55 -10.17 31.73
N HIS A 371 -0.78 -11.25 30.97
CA HIS A 371 -1.23 -12.53 31.52
C HIS A 371 -0.19 -13.64 31.35
N PHE A 372 1.03 -13.31 30.92
CA PHE A 372 2.06 -14.29 30.65
C PHE A 372 2.93 -14.58 31.87
N HIS A 373 3.13 -15.87 32.15
CA HIS A 373 4.28 -16.31 32.92
C HIS A 373 5.58 -15.95 32.16
N PRO A 374 6.70 -15.60 32.82
CA PRO A 374 7.94 -15.18 32.15
C PRO A 374 8.45 -16.14 31.06
N GLU A 375 8.22 -17.44 31.23
CA GLU A 375 8.58 -18.45 30.23
C GLU A 375 7.72 -18.36 28.96
N LEU A 376 6.40 -18.22 29.11
CA LEU A 376 5.47 -18.02 27.99
C LEU A 376 5.81 -16.73 27.23
N ALA A 377 6.09 -15.64 27.93
CA ALA A 377 6.50 -14.38 27.31
C ALA A 377 7.78 -14.54 26.44
N ARG A 378 8.77 -15.31 26.92
CA ARG A 378 10.00 -15.60 26.16
C ARG A 378 9.73 -16.45 24.92
N THR A 379 8.93 -17.50 25.04
CA THR A 379 8.58 -18.37 23.91
C THR A 379 7.80 -17.60 22.86
N PHE A 380 6.85 -16.77 23.30
CA PHE A 380 6.04 -15.93 22.44
C PHE A 380 6.87 -14.85 21.72
N PHE A 381 7.83 -14.24 22.42
CA PHE A 381 8.78 -13.32 21.80
C PHE A 381 9.65 -13.98 20.72
N LYS A 382 10.17 -15.20 21.00
CA LYS A 382 10.93 -15.98 20.02
C LYS A 382 10.09 -16.26 18.77
N PHE A 383 8.81 -16.54 18.94
CA PHE A 383 7.89 -16.77 17.83
C PHE A 383 7.70 -15.52 16.95
N PHE A 384 7.45 -14.34 17.53
CA PHE A 384 7.40 -13.11 16.73
C PHE A 384 8.69 -12.83 15.98
N LYS A 385 9.84 -13.11 16.61
CA LYS A 385 11.14 -13.00 15.94
C LYS A 385 11.25 -13.94 14.74
N THR A 386 10.74 -15.16 14.85
CA THR A 386 10.72 -16.14 13.75
C THR A 386 9.78 -15.71 12.63
N ILE A 387 8.55 -15.29 12.95
CA ILE A 387 7.59 -14.80 11.94
C ILE A 387 8.14 -13.57 11.22
N SER A 388 8.67 -12.60 11.97
CA SER A 388 9.26 -11.39 11.43
C SER A 388 10.40 -11.71 10.44
N LYS A 389 11.26 -12.67 10.78
CA LYS A 389 12.33 -13.15 9.88
C LYS A 389 11.82 -13.87 8.64
N LYS A 390 10.80 -14.72 8.76
CA LYS A 390 10.17 -15.37 7.58
C LYS A 390 9.66 -14.29 6.61
N LYS A 391 8.95 -13.27 7.11
CA LYS A 391 8.49 -12.12 6.31
C LYS A 391 9.62 -11.28 5.69
N SER A 392 10.81 -11.26 6.29
CA SER A 392 11.99 -10.59 5.70
C SER A 392 12.56 -11.36 4.50
N ASN A 393 12.65 -12.69 4.59
CA ASN A 393 13.28 -13.51 3.55
C ASN A 393 12.45 -13.63 2.27
N TYR A 394 11.12 -13.54 2.35
CA TYR A 394 10.27 -13.46 1.16
C TYR A 394 10.47 -12.16 0.36
N ASN A 395 11.04 -11.11 0.96
CA ASN A 395 11.27 -9.82 0.30
C ASN A 395 12.71 -9.62 -0.21
N CYS A 396 13.60 -10.60 -0.05
CA CYS A 396 15.01 -10.51 -0.49
C CYS A 396 15.38 -11.47 -1.64
N ASN A 397 14.43 -12.28 -2.12
CA ASN A 397 14.67 -13.30 -3.17
C ASN A 397 13.83 -13.04 -4.45
N SER A 398 13.66 -11.78 -4.84
CA SER A 398 13.02 -11.41 -6.11
C SER A 398 13.73 -10.24 -6.79
#